data_AF-A0A7Y8VSP4-F1
#
_entry.id   AF-A0A7Y8VSP4-F1
#
_cell.length_a   1.000
_cell.length_b   1.000
_cell.length_c   1.000
_cell.angle_alpha   90.00
_cell.angle_beta   90.00
_cell.angle_gamma   90.00
#
_symmetry.space_group_name_H-M   'P 1'
#
loop_
_entity.id
_entity.type
_entity.pdbx_description
1 polymer ?
#
loop_
_entity_poly.entity_id
_entity_poly.type
_entity_poly.pdbx_seq_one_letter_code
_entity_poly.pdbx_strand_id
1 'polypeptide(L)'
;MVKLLVGHKGKGKTKKMIELANCCVEETKGSTVFINKNSRLIYDLDYKIRVICMEDFVHITNEDEYIGFLFGIISSDNDIQTIFLDGIMRHADFSLEILPSFISKIKDISKDYGIDFVISISAELEEMIGVNFDGVEVLN
;
A
#
# COMPACT_ATOMS: atom_id res chain seq x y z
N MET A 1 -7.26 -5.82 7.74
CA MET A 1 -7.13 -6.87 6.70
C MET A 1 -6.04 -6.46 5.71
N VAL A 2 -5.25 -7.40 5.18
CA VAL A 2 -4.23 -7.09 4.16
C VAL A 2 -4.59 -7.75 2.84
N LYS A 3 -4.59 -6.96 1.76
CA LYS A 3 -4.90 -7.39 0.40
C LYS A 3 -3.73 -7.10 -0.53
N LEU A 4 -3.39 -8.06 -1.39
CA LEU A 4 -2.29 -7.95 -2.35
C LEU A 4 -2.82 -8.02 -3.77
N LEU A 5 -2.45 -7.03 -4.58
CA LEU A 5 -2.60 -7.08 -6.02
C LEU A 5 -1.23 -7.36 -6.65
N VAL A 6 -1.03 -8.59 -7.12
CA VAL A 6 0.25 -9.10 -7.63
C VAL A 6 0.27 -9.20 -9.16
N GLY A 7 1.45 -9.39 -9.74
CA GLY A 7 1.66 -9.60 -11.17
C GLY A 7 2.72 -8.67 -11.78
N HIS A 8 3.18 -8.96 -12.99
CA HIS A 8 4.23 -8.16 -13.63
C HIS A 8 3.88 -6.68 -13.92
N LYS A 9 4.91 -5.87 -14.16
CA LYS A 9 4.77 -4.46 -14.58
C LYS A 9 3.97 -4.38 -15.89
N GLY A 10 3.04 -3.45 -15.98
CA GLY A 10 2.20 -3.25 -17.18
C GLY A 10 0.88 -4.04 -17.21
N LYS A 11 0.59 -4.88 -16.20
CA LYS A 11 -0.68 -5.63 -16.08
C LYS A 11 -1.89 -4.80 -15.60
N GLY A 12 -1.82 -3.48 -15.67
CA GLY A 12 -2.94 -2.60 -15.26
C GLY A 12 -3.17 -2.47 -13.75
N LYS A 13 -2.24 -2.94 -12.89
CA LYS A 13 -2.39 -2.89 -11.43
C LYS A 13 -2.76 -1.50 -10.89
N THR A 14 -2.06 -0.46 -11.32
CA THR A 14 -2.34 0.92 -10.90
C THR A 14 -3.77 1.34 -11.24
N LYS A 15 -4.31 0.93 -12.41
CA LYS A 15 -5.70 1.21 -12.76
C LYS A 15 -6.67 0.50 -11.80
N LYS A 16 -6.44 -0.77 -11.52
CA LYS A 16 -7.26 -1.55 -10.56
C LYS A 16 -7.15 -0.99 -9.14
N MET A 17 -5.98 -0.50 -8.72
CA MET A 17 -5.79 0.18 -7.43
C MET A 17 -6.64 1.45 -7.32
N ILE A 18 -6.69 2.26 -8.38
CA ILE A 18 -7.53 3.47 -8.43
C ILE A 18 -9.01 3.10 -8.36
N GLU A 19 -9.45 2.13 -9.16
CA GLU A 19 -10.82 1.63 -9.14
C GLU A 19 -11.22 1.14 -7.74
N LEU A 20 -10.38 0.33 -7.10
CA LEU A 20 -10.61 -0.16 -5.74
C LEU A 20 -10.65 0.97 -4.71
N ALA A 21 -9.76 1.97 -4.82
CA ALA A 21 -9.71 3.09 -3.89
C ALA A 21 -10.95 4.00 -4.01
N ASN A 22 -11.39 4.29 -5.24
CA ASN A 22 -12.59 5.08 -5.50
C ASN A 22 -13.86 4.35 -5.02
N CYS A 23 -13.99 3.04 -5.25
CA CYS A 23 -15.10 2.27 -4.68
C CYS A 23 -15.03 2.22 -3.15
N CYS A 24 -13.84 2.04 -2.58
CA CYS A 24 -13.64 1.98 -1.14
C CYS A 24 -14.09 3.28 -0.44
N VAL A 25 -13.74 4.45 -0.98
CA VAL A 25 -14.08 5.73 -0.34
C VAL A 25 -15.57 6.07 -0.38
N GLU A 26 -16.36 5.44 -1.26
CA GLU A 26 -17.82 5.59 -1.27
C GLU A 26 -18.48 4.87 -0.08
N GLU A 27 -17.89 3.77 0.38
CA GLU A 27 -18.42 2.94 1.46
C GLU A 27 -17.74 3.22 2.82
N THR A 28 -16.54 3.80 2.78
CA THR A 28 -15.73 4.07 3.98
C THR A 28 -16.32 5.21 4.79
N LYS A 29 -16.42 5.00 6.12
CA LYS A 29 -16.91 6.01 7.06
C LYS A 29 -15.84 6.97 7.57
N GLY A 30 -14.57 6.56 7.53
CA GLY A 30 -13.41 7.35 7.93
C GLY A 30 -12.51 7.73 6.75
N SER A 31 -11.23 7.90 7.02
CA SER A 31 -10.24 8.34 6.03
C SER A 31 -9.68 7.20 5.19
N THR A 32 -9.49 7.47 3.90
CA THR A 32 -8.74 6.61 2.97
C THR A 32 -7.48 7.33 2.51
N VAL A 33 -6.33 6.68 2.65
CA VAL A 33 -5.03 7.20 2.22
C VAL A 33 -4.52 6.39 1.02
N PHE A 34 -4.02 7.07 0.00
CA PHE A 34 -3.39 6.46 -1.16
C PHE A 34 -1.95 6.94 -1.28
N ILE A 35 -1.01 6.03 -1.04
CA ILE A 35 0.43 6.28 -1.12
C ILE A 35 0.94 5.71 -2.44
N ASN A 36 1.62 6.54 -3.21
CA ASN A 36 2.20 6.11 -4.48
C ASN A 36 3.52 6.83 -4.79
N LYS A 37 4.25 6.34 -5.79
CA LYS A 37 5.56 6.90 -6.11
C LYS A 37 5.51 8.35 -6.63
N ASN A 38 4.57 8.69 -7.53
CA ASN A 38 4.56 9.98 -8.23
C ASN A 38 3.18 10.65 -8.23
N SER A 39 3.11 11.96 -8.39
CA SER A 39 1.85 12.73 -8.27
C SER A 39 0.86 12.55 -9.43
N ARG A 40 1.11 11.67 -10.40
CA ARG A 40 0.29 11.54 -11.63
C ARG A 40 -1.14 11.10 -11.38
N LEU A 41 -1.37 10.35 -10.30
CA LEU A 41 -2.65 9.70 -10.03
C LEU A 41 -3.64 10.59 -9.27
N ILE A 42 -3.22 11.80 -8.85
CA ILE A 42 -4.08 12.72 -8.09
C ILE A 42 -5.37 13.05 -8.83
N TYR A 43 -5.34 13.13 -10.16
CA TYR A 43 -6.52 13.47 -10.97
C TYR A 43 -7.46 12.29 -11.25
N ASP A 44 -7.02 11.05 -10.98
CA ASP A 44 -7.80 9.84 -11.22
C ASP A 44 -8.49 9.33 -9.93
N LEU A 45 -8.11 9.87 -8.77
CA LEU A 45 -8.65 9.50 -7.46
C LEU A 45 -9.74 10.49 -7.02
N ASP A 46 -10.75 9.98 -6.32
CA ASP A 46 -11.79 10.80 -5.70
C ASP A 46 -11.17 11.81 -4.70
N TYR A 47 -11.72 13.02 -4.66
CA TYR A 47 -11.19 14.12 -3.84
C TYR A 47 -11.22 13.84 -2.32
N LYS A 48 -11.99 12.86 -1.86
CA LYS A 48 -12.01 12.40 -0.46
C LYS A 48 -10.78 11.56 -0.11
N ILE A 49 -10.07 11.03 -1.10
CA ILE A 49 -8.90 10.19 -0.89
C ILE A 49 -7.69 11.08 -0.67
N ARG A 50 -7.01 10.92 0.46
CA ARG A 50 -5.76 11.61 0.73
C ARG A 50 -4.63 10.97 -0.06
N VAL A 51 -4.10 11.68 -1.05
CA VAL A 51 -2.97 11.19 -1.88
C VAL A 51 -1.63 11.64 -1.28
N ILE A 52 -0.69 10.71 -1.17
CA ILE A 52 0.68 10.95 -0.70
C ILE A 52 1.67 10.49 -1.77
N CYS A 53 2.48 11.43 -2.25
CA CYS A 53 3.51 11.19 -3.25
C CYS A 53 4.86 10.95 -2.56
N MET A 54 5.40 9.74 -2.70
CA MET A 54 6.67 9.37 -2.06
C MET A 54 7.90 10.07 -2.67
N GLU A 55 7.80 10.64 -3.87
CA GLU A 55 8.84 11.53 -4.43
C GLU A 55 9.02 12.82 -3.59
N ASP A 56 8.06 13.19 -2.75
CA ASP A 56 8.21 14.32 -1.81
C ASP A 56 9.02 13.92 -0.56
N PHE A 57 9.25 12.62 -0.34
CA PHE A 57 9.91 12.05 0.83
C PHE A 57 11.14 11.21 0.45
N VAL A 58 12.02 11.77 -0.37
CA VAL A 58 13.21 11.09 -0.94
C VAL A 58 14.18 10.49 0.08
N HIS A 59 14.08 10.89 1.34
CA HIS A 59 14.91 10.37 2.44
C HIS A 59 14.34 9.14 3.12
N ILE A 60 13.18 8.63 2.68
CA ILE A 60 12.68 7.31 3.06
C ILE A 60 13.31 6.29 2.11
N THR A 61 14.33 5.60 2.62
CA THR A 61 15.31 4.79 1.90
C THR A 61 15.47 3.38 2.49
N ASN A 62 14.58 2.95 3.37
CA ASN A 62 14.54 1.55 3.79
C ASN A 62 13.17 1.20 4.37
N GLU A 63 12.99 -0.09 4.65
CA GLU A 63 11.78 -0.64 5.24
C GLU A 63 11.42 0.03 6.57
N ASP A 64 12.37 0.20 7.48
CA ASP A 64 12.09 0.74 8.81
C ASP A 64 11.68 2.22 8.76
N GLU A 65 12.29 3.01 7.90
CA GLU A 65 11.88 4.39 7.61
C GLU A 65 10.48 4.44 6.99
N TYR A 66 10.15 3.52 6.09
CA TYR A 66 8.81 3.42 5.50
C TYR A 66 7.76 3.07 6.56
N ILE A 67 8.08 2.13 7.45
CA ILE A 67 7.21 1.76 8.58
C ILE A 67 7.04 2.95 9.55
N GLY A 68 8.12 3.66 9.87
CA GLY A 68 8.08 4.89 10.66
C GLY A 68 7.21 5.97 10.00
N PHE A 69 7.28 6.08 8.67
CA PHE A 69 6.43 6.99 7.90
C PHE A 69 4.95 6.63 7.99
N LEU A 70 4.60 5.33 7.89
CA LEU A 70 3.24 4.86 8.10
C LEU A 70 2.76 5.19 9.52
N PHE A 71 3.58 5.00 10.56
CA PHE A 71 3.22 5.42 11.92
C PHE A 71 3.03 6.93 12.03
N GLY A 72 3.82 7.74 11.32
CA GLY A 72 3.61 9.18 11.22
C GLY A 72 2.23 9.53 10.65
N ILE A 73 1.82 8.86 9.57
CA ILE A 73 0.50 9.03 8.96
C ILE A 73 -0.62 8.62 9.92
N ILE A 74 -0.52 7.42 10.50
CA ILE A 74 -1.50 6.86 11.43
C ILE A 74 -1.65 7.75 12.68
N SER A 75 -0.54 8.23 13.25
CA SER A 75 -0.58 9.11 14.43
C SER A 75 -1.20 10.48 14.16
N SER A 76 -1.20 10.91 12.88
CA SER A 76 -1.76 12.20 12.47
C SER A 76 -3.27 12.14 12.23
N ASP A 77 -3.83 10.94 11.99
CA ASP A 77 -5.24 10.72 11.71
C ASP A 77 -5.68 9.35 12.23
N ASN A 78 -6.35 9.36 13.38
CA ASN A 78 -6.84 8.14 14.04
C ASN A 78 -8.12 7.58 13.39
N ASP A 79 -8.70 8.26 12.38
CA ASP A 79 -9.90 7.83 11.66
C ASP A 79 -9.57 7.12 10.34
N ILE A 80 -8.28 6.87 10.06
CA ILE A 80 -7.86 6.09 8.89
C ILE A 80 -8.45 4.68 8.99
N GLN A 81 -9.21 4.30 7.97
CA GLN A 81 -9.77 2.96 7.81
C GLN A 81 -8.96 2.14 6.81
N THR A 82 -8.51 2.76 5.72
CA THR A 82 -7.84 2.05 4.62
C THR A 82 -6.62 2.81 4.09
N ILE A 83 -5.52 2.09 3.87
CA ILE A 83 -4.31 2.58 3.22
C ILE A 83 -4.02 1.76 1.96
N PHE A 84 -3.96 2.44 0.82
CA PHE A 84 -3.50 1.89 -0.45
C PHE A 84 -2.01 2.20 -0.64
N LEU A 85 -1.22 1.18 -0.96
CA LEU A 85 0.21 1.29 -1.28
C LEU A 85 0.44 0.86 -2.74
N ASP A 86 0.49 1.80 -3.68
CA ASP A 86 0.72 1.48 -5.10
C ASP A 86 2.19 1.57 -5.50
N GLY A 87 2.71 0.46 -6.01
CA GLY A 87 4.02 0.41 -6.65
C GLY A 87 5.18 0.32 -5.67
N ILE A 88 5.01 -0.40 -4.56
CA ILE A 88 6.02 -0.50 -3.50
C ILE A 88 7.40 -0.92 -4.04
N MET A 89 7.43 -1.84 -5.00
CA MET A 89 8.64 -2.34 -5.69
C MET A 89 9.39 -1.29 -6.54
N ARG A 90 8.86 -0.06 -6.66
CA ARG A 90 9.52 1.05 -7.37
C ARG A 90 10.32 1.95 -6.42
N HIS A 91 10.21 1.74 -5.10
CA HIS A 91 11.08 2.36 -4.11
C HIS A 91 12.45 1.70 -4.18
N ALA A 92 13.51 2.50 -4.11
CA ALA A 92 14.88 2.06 -4.41
C ALA A 92 15.30 0.86 -3.54
N ASP A 93 14.78 0.78 -2.32
CA ASP A 93 15.20 -0.19 -1.32
C ASP A 93 14.19 -1.32 -1.13
N PHE A 94 13.15 -1.42 -1.97
CA PHE A 94 12.23 -2.55 -1.96
C PHE A 94 12.65 -3.59 -2.99
N SER A 95 13.17 -4.71 -2.49
CA SER A 95 13.49 -5.91 -3.26
C SER A 95 12.58 -7.07 -2.86
N LEU A 96 12.60 -8.15 -3.64
CA LEU A 96 11.86 -9.37 -3.31
C LEU A 96 12.29 -9.97 -1.97
N GLU A 97 13.56 -9.78 -1.59
CA GLU A 97 14.13 -10.27 -0.33
C GLU A 97 13.54 -9.57 0.91
N ILE A 98 13.08 -8.32 0.75
CA ILE A 98 12.52 -7.51 1.85
C ILE A 98 11.01 -7.73 2.00
N LEU A 99 10.31 -8.15 0.93
CA LEU A 99 8.86 -8.37 0.94
C LEU A 99 8.35 -9.24 2.11
N PRO A 100 8.99 -10.36 2.49
CA PRO A 100 8.53 -11.16 3.63
C PRO A 100 8.46 -10.39 4.94
N SER A 101 9.53 -9.65 5.27
CA SER A 101 9.59 -8.79 6.46
C SER A 101 8.52 -7.72 6.39
N PHE A 102 8.37 -7.08 5.23
CA PHE A 102 7.50 -5.92 5.07
C PHE A 102 6.03 -6.33 5.22
N ILE A 103 5.62 -7.39 4.53
CA ILE A 103 4.26 -7.90 4.63
C ILE A 103 3.94 -8.36 6.06
N SER A 104 4.91 -8.96 6.77
CA SER A 104 4.71 -9.29 8.19
C SER A 104 4.45 -8.04 9.04
N LYS A 105 5.27 -6.99 8.90
CA LYS A 105 5.10 -5.73 9.63
C LYS A 105 3.76 -5.05 9.29
N ILE A 106 3.35 -5.07 8.02
CA ILE A 106 2.05 -4.52 7.60
C ILE A 106 0.88 -5.31 8.20
N LYS A 107 0.98 -6.64 8.30
CA LYS A 107 -0.05 -7.47 8.95
C LYS A 107 -0.19 -7.12 10.43
N ASP A 108 0.94 -6.92 11.12
CA ASP A 108 0.93 -6.52 12.54
C ASP A 108 0.29 -5.14 12.70
N ILE A 109 0.66 -4.16 11.87
CA ILE A 109 0.04 -2.83 11.87
C ILE A 109 -1.46 -2.92 11.56
N SER A 110 -1.84 -3.70 10.55
CA SER A 110 -3.25 -3.88 10.19
C SER A 110 -4.08 -4.41 11.36
N LYS A 111 -3.53 -5.38 12.09
CA LYS A 111 -4.19 -6.00 13.24
C LYS A 111 -4.25 -5.06 14.44
N ASP A 112 -3.14 -4.41 14.78
CA ASP A 112 -3.01 -3.62 16.00
C ASP A 112 -3.80 -2.31 15.93
N TYR A 113 -3.91 -1.71 14.74
CA TYR A 113 -4.59 -0.42 14.54
C TYR A 113 -5.95 -0.56 13.84
N GLY A 114 -6.35 -1.76 13.43
CA GLY A 114 -7.63 -1.99 12.75
C GLY A 114 -7.71 -1.35 11.36
N ILE A 115 -6.57 -1.15 10.70
CA ILE A 115 -6.47 -0.50 9.38
C ILE A 115 -6.39 -1.57 8.28
N ASP A 116 -7.16 -1.39 7.23
CA ASP A 116 -7.08 -2.21 6.02
C ASP A 116 -5.96 -1.73 5.09
N PHE A 117 -5.19 -2.66 4.55
CA PHE A 117 -4.13 -2.37 3.59
C PHE A 117 -4.43 -3.03 2.24
N VAL A 118 -4.25 -2.27 1.16
CA VAL A 118 -4.27 -2.80 -0.21
C VAL A 118 -2.94 -2.44 -0.86
N ILE A 119 -2.15 -3.44 -1.26
CA ILE A 119 -0.77 -3.25 -1.70
C ILE A 119 -0.60 -3.80 -3.11
N SER A 120 -0.03 -3.00 -4.01
CA SER A 120 0.32 -3.46 -5.34
C SER A 120 1.80 -3.87 -5.40
N ILE A 121 2.04 -5.13 -5.79
CA ILE A 121 3.37 -5.72 -5.87
C ILE A 121 3.66 -6.10 -7.32
N SER A 122 4.80 -5.65 -7.85
CA SER A 122 5.21 -5.95 -9.22
C SER A 122 6.08 -7.21 -9.28
N ALA A 123 5.50 -8.33 -8.87
CA ALA A 123 6.08 -9.67 -8.86
C ALA A 123 4.94 -10.70 -8.97
N GLU A 124 5.23 -11.87 -9.53
CA GLU A 124 4.33 -13.03 -9.48
C GLU A 124 4.41 -13.74 -8.13
N LEU A 125 3.41 -14.55 -7.78
CA LEU A 125 3.36 -15.23 -6.47
C LEU A 125 4.55 -16.16 -6.27
N GLU A 126 5.01 -16.81 -7.34
CA GLU A 126 6.15 -17.72 -7.33
C GLU A 126 7.48 -17.00 -7.04
N GLU A 127 7.55 -15.69 -7.32
CA GLU A 127 8.73 -14.86 -7.07
C GLU A 127 8.78 -14.34 -5.62
N MET A 128 7.65 -14.36 -4.91
CA MET A 128 7.49 -13.84 -3.55
C MET A 128 7.92 -14.86 -2.47
N ILE A 129 9.13 -15.37 -2.63
CA ILE A 129 9.70 -16.42 -1.76
C ILE A 129 9.75 -15.94 -0.31
N GLY A 130 9.23 -16.75 0.62
CA GLY A 130 9.25 -16.48 2.06
C GLY A 130 8.11 -15.59 2.57
N VAL A 131 7.29 -15.01 1.69
CA VAL A 131 6.12 -14.24 2.11
C VAL A 131 5.08 -15.16 2.74
N ASN A 132 4.62 -14.82 3.95
CA ASN A 132 3.53 -15.53 4.62
C ASN A 132 2.16 -14.95 4.23
N PHE A 133 1.44 -15.66 3.37
CA PHE A 133 0.11 -15.30 2.86
C PHE A 133 -1.05 -15.65 3.81
N ASP A 134 -0.81 -16.23 4.99
CA ASP A 134 -1.88 -16.52 5.94
C ASP A 134 -2.61 -15.24 6.36
N GLY A 135 -3.93 -15.19 6.18
CA GLY A 135 -4.73 -14.00 6.46
C GLY A 135 -4.52 -12.83 5.49
N VAL A 136 -3.89 -13.09 4.33
CA VAL A 136 -3.73 -12.14 3.23
C VAL A 136 -4.65 -12.53 2.07
N GLU A 137 -5.43 -11.58 1.56
CA GLU A 137 -6.28 -11.77 0.39
C GLU A 137 -5.51 -11.41 -0.89
N VAL A 138 -5.44 -12.29 -1.89
CA VAL A 138 -4.82 -11.99 -3.20
C VAL A 138 -5.92 -11.64 -4.20
N LEU A 139 -5.85 -10.43 -4.79
CA LEU A 139 -6.92 -9.80 -5.55
C LEU A 139 -6.84 -10.01 -7.07
N ASN A 140 -6.18 -11.05 -7.57
CA ASN A 140 -5.90 -11.23 -9.01
C ASN A 140 -7.17 -11.22 -9.88
#